data_AF-A0A813D843-F1
#
_entry.id   AF-A0A813D843-F1
#
_cell.length_a   1.000
_cell.length_b   1.000
_cell.length_c   1.000
_cell.angle_alpha   90.00
_cell.angle_beta   90.00
_cell.angle_gamma   90.00
#
_symmetry.space_group_name_H-M   'P 1'
#
loop_
_entity.id
_entity.type
_entity.pdbx_description
1 polymer ?
#
loop_
_entity_poly.entity_id
_entity_poly.type
_entity_poly.pdbx_seq_one_letter_code
_entity_poly.pdbx_strand_id
1 'polypeptide(L)'
;AGGTTSPSLPIGGPEQEPHLLVAGRGLCVLWKPAGWASTFGGSSEDDSQEKLEAHSVGPGQRNLSQQDLTRSKSKSKDWATSLPSWIQEKFSNRPLAFDVQEQFGLVHRLDLQTSGPLLLALDYRTFYAAQLEFVARRVQKYYTCLCHGFVERRGRWRTLNEPLRVERSGGGPPRSVVSAGGRAARTDIFPAAHLSDTGDGSSHFSLLQVQLHTGRMHQIRAHLASI
;
A
#
# COMPACT_ATOMS: atom_id res chain seq x y z
N ALA A 1 -39.62 -0.44 24.99
CA ALA A 1 -39.35 -0.70 23.57
C ALA A 1 -38.72 0.56 22.98
N GLY A 2 -37.49 0.48 22.49
CA GLY A 2 -36.74 1.63 22.00
C GLY A 2 -35.31 1.24 21.66
N GLY A 3 -35.15 0.36 20.69
CA GLY A 3 -33.84 -0.02 20.17
C GLY A 3 -33.32 1.07 19.25
N THR A 4 -32.31 1.82 19.71
CA THR A 4 -31.51 2.71 18.87
C THR A 4 -30.57 1.83 18.04
N THR A 5 -30.93 1.58 16.78
CA THR A 5 -30.03 0.97 15.80
C THR A 5 -28.91 1.95 15.52
N SER A 6 -27.72 1.66 16.04
CA SER A 6 -26.49 2.32 15.62
C SER A 6 -26.28 2.07 14.12
N PRO A 7 -25.96 3.09 13.30
CA PRO A 7 -25.63 2.85 11.91
C PRO A 7 -24.31 2.08 11.86
N SER A 8 -24.39 0.81 11.47
CA SER A 8 -23.22 0.02 11.12
C SER A 8 -22.52 0.70 9.95
N LEU A 9 -21.33 1.27 10.18
CA LEU A 9 -20.43 1.63 9.10
C LEU A 9 -20.15 0.36 8.27
N PRO A 10 -20.35 0.38 6.94
CA PRO A 10 -20.08 -0.78 6.11
C PRO A 10 -18.58 -1.08 6.17
N ILE A 11 -18.22 -2.18 6.83
CA ILE A 11 -16.88 -2.77 6.75
C ILE A 11 -16.67 -3.08 5.27
N GLY A 12 -15.73 -2.36 4.65
CA GLY A 12 -15.64 -2.17 3.21
C GLY A 12 -15.74 -3.46 2.39
N GLY A 13 -16.78 -3.54 1.57
CA GLY A 13 -16.86 -4.49 0.47
C GLY A 13 -15.96 -4.06 -0.70
N PRO A 14 -15.71 -4.96 -1.67
CA PRO A 14 -14.85 -4.75 -2.84
C PRO A 14 -15.33 -3.68 -3.83
N GLU A 15 -16.48 -3.04 -3.55
CA GLU A 15 -17.15 -2.08 -4.44
C GLU A 15 -17.01 -0.61 -4.01
N GLN A 16 -16.27 -0.31 -2.93
CA GLN A 16 -16.08 1.09 -2.55
C GLN A 16 -15.11 1.80 -3.50
N GLU A 17 -15.45 3.02 -3.90
CA GLU A 17 -14.55 3.91 -4.60
C GLU A 17 -13.58 4.60 -3.63
N PRO A 18 -12.40 5.04 -4.11
CA PRO A 18 -11.51 5.87 -3.31
C PRO A 18 -12.23 7.14 -2.85
N HIS A 19 -11.93 7.58 -1.65
CA HIS A 19 -12.52 8.80 -1.08
C HIS A 19 -11.54 9.47 -0.11
N LEU A 20 -11.78 10.74 0.21
CA LEU A 20 -10.94 11.48 1.14
C LEU A 20 -11.40 11.20 2.57
N LEU A 21 -10.45 10.86 3.43
CA LEU A 21 -10.63 10.84 4.88
C LEU A 21 -10.39 12.23 5.48
N VAL A 22 -9.38 12.93 4.96
CA VAL A 22 -8.99 14.27 5.40
C VAL A 22 -8.55 15.08 4.18
N ALA A 23 -9.04 16.32 4.06
CA ALA A 23 -8.62 17.27 3.03
C ALA A 23 -7.91 18.46 3.68
N GLY A 24 -6.63 18.63 3.39
CA GLY A 24 -5.82 19.77 3.79
C GLY A 24 -5.48 20.68 2.61
N ARG A 25 -4.79 21.80 2.89
CA ARG A 25 -4.45 22.80 1.86
C ARG A 25 -3.45 22.28 0.82
N GLY A 26 -2.47 21.49 1.26
CA GLY A 26 -1.41 20.91 0.42
C GLY A 26 -1.26 19.39 0.57
N LEU A 27 -1.94 18.77 1.54
CA LEU A 27 -1.87 17.33 1.83
C LEU A 27 -3.28 16.80 2.13
N CYS A 28 -3.59 15.63 1.58
CA CYS A 28 -4.81 14.88 1.84
C CYS A 28 -4.47 13.49 2.36
N VAL A 29 -5.40 12.93 3.13
CA VAL A 29 -5.44 11.49 3.44
C VAL A 29 -6.60 10.91 2.65
N LEU A 30 -6.34 9.98 1.75
CA LEU A 30 -7.36 9.23 1.03
C LEU A 30 -7.46 7.80 1.57
N TRP A 31 -8.64 7.20 1.48
CA TRP A 31 -8.83 5.77 1.67
C TRP A 31 -8.72 5.07 0.32
N LYS A 32 -7.77 4.15 0.19
CA LYS A 32 -7.65 3.23 -0.94
C LYS A 32 -8.44 1.95 -0.64
N PRO A 33 -9.45 1.59 -1.44
CA PRO A 33 -10.09 0.28 -1.37
C PRO A 33 -9.15 -0.83 -1.87
N ALA A 34 -9.38 -2.08 -1.47
CA ALA A 34 -8.71 -3.23 -2.06
C ALA A 34 -9.10 -3.37 -3.54
N GLY A 35 -8.18 -3.83 -4.39
CA GLY A 35 -8.39 -3.94 -5.84
C GLY A 35 -8.01 -2.69 -6.65
N TRP A 36 -7.77 -1.55 -6.02
CA TRP A 36 -7.34 -0.32 -6.71
C TRP A 36 -5.81 -0.25 -6.83
N ALA A 37 -5.28 -0.07 -8.04
CA ALA A 37 -3.84 0.01 -8.27
C ALA A 37 -3.29 1.40 -7.90
N SER A 38 -2.12 1.44 -7.23
CA SER A 38 -1.43 2.71 -6.90
C SER A 38 -0.62 3.29 -8.08
N THR A 39 -0.50 2.56 -9.20
CA THR A 39 0.23 2.95 -10.40
C THR A 39 -0.61 2.65 -11.65
N PHE A 40 -0.30 3.30 -12.78
CA PHE A 40 -0.93 2.94 -14.07
C PHE A 40 -0.46 1.57 -14.54
N GLY A 41 -1.40 0.77 -15.06
CA GLY A 41 -1.17 -0.54 -15.68
C GLY A 41 -0.40 -1.48 -14.77
N GLY A 42 -1.09 -2.20 -13.87
CA GLY A 42 -0.60 -3.01 -12.73
C GLY A 42 0.67 -3.86 -12.92
N SER A 43 1.79 -3.22 -13.23
CA SER A 43 3.06 -3.82 -13.61
C SER A 43 4.18 -3.18 -12.78
N SER A 44 4.97 -4.09 -12.20
CA SER A 44 6.13 -3.92 -11.31
C SER A 44 6.02 -2.91 -10.17
N GLU A 45 5.78 -3.47 -8.97
CA GLU A 45 5.62 -2.77 -7.68
C GLU A 45 6.93 -2.21 -7.09
N ASP A 46 8.05 -2.25 -7.83
CA ASP A 46 9.42 -2.16 -7.31
C ASP A 46 10.06 -0.77 -7.46
N ASP A 47 9.84 -0.09 -8.59
CA ASP A 47 10.67 1.06 -9.00
C ASP A 47 10.53 2.32 -8.12
N SER A 48 9.37 2.53 -7.50
CA SER A 48 9.09 3.81 -6.81
C SER A 48 9.68 3.87 -5.39
N GLN A 49 9.76 2.74 -4.69
CA GLN A 49 10.20 2.71 -3.29
C GLN A 49 11.72 2.57 -3.17
N GLU A 50 12.36 1.91 -4.14
CA GLU A 50 13.81 1.87 -4.26
C GLU A 50 14.39 3.24 -4.63
N LYS A 51 13.69 4.00 -5.49
CA LYS A 51 14.01 5.41 -5.74
C LYS A 51 14.09 6.22 -4.43
N LEU A 52 13.17 6.06 -3.49
CA LEU A 52 13.17 6.83 -2.23
C LEU A 52 14.38 6.55 -1.33
N GLU A 53 15.00 5.36 -1.40
CA GLU A 53 16.24 5.05 -0.68
C GLU A 53 17.50 5.43 -1.47
N ALA A 54 17.40 5.62 -2.80
CA ALA A 54 18.53 5.81 -3.71
C ALA A 54 18.77 7.27 -4.18
N HIS A 55 17.97 8.26 -3.76
CA HIS A 55 18.17 9.67 -4.12
C HIS A 55 19.38 10.30 -3.39
N SER A 56 20.58 9.86 -3.75
CA SER A 56 21.87 10.47 -3.40
C SER A 56 22.75 10.76 -4.63
N VAL A 57 22.22 10.66 -5.86
CA VAL A 57 22.99 10.98 -7.08
C VAL A 57 22.07 11.71 -8.09
N GLY A 58 22.60 12.78 -8.68
CA GLY A 58 21.89 13.80 -9.47
C GLY A 58 21.22 13.35 -10.78
N PRO A 59 20.63 14.31 -11.53
CA PRO A 59 19.61 14.02 -12.53
C PRO A 59 20.22 13.48 -13.83
N GLY A 60 20.03 12.17 -14.07
CA GLY A 60 20.26 11.54 -15.37
C GLY A 60 18.98 11.52 -16.20
N GLN A 61 18.97 12.26 -17.30
CA GLN A 61 17.85 12.36 -18.24
C GLN A 61 17.45 11.02 -18.85
N ARG A 62 16.14 10.70 -18.82
CA ARG A 62 15.48 9.87 -19.85
C ARG A 62 14.17 10.55 -20.22
N ASN A 63 14.14 11.18 -21.39
CA ASN A 63 12.94 11.77 -21.97
C ASN A 63 12.03 10.64 -22.47
N LEU A 64 10.88 10.46 -21.83
CA LEU A 64 9.73 9.77 -22.40
C LEU A 64 8.76 10.85 -22.90
N SER A 65 8.42 10.81 -24.19
CA SER A 65 7.64 11.86 -24.84
C SER A 65 6.18 11.83 -24.39
N GLN A 66 5.58 13.00 -24.16
CA GLN A 66 4.16 13.12 -23.77
C GLN A 66 3.19 12.58 -24.84
N GLN A 67 3.65 12.35 -26.07
CA GLN A 67 2.79 11.95 -27.19
C GLN A 67 2.48 10.44 -27.19
N ASP A 68 3.31 9.62 -26.57
CA ASP A 68 3.13 8.15 -26.54
C ASP A 68 2.02 7.68 -25.59
N LEU A 69 1.61 8.53 -24.64
CA LEU A 69 0.57 8.23 -23.64
C LEU A 69 -0.87 8.46 -24.15
N THR A 70 -1.05 9.17 -25.28
CA THR A 70 -2.38 9.54 -25.77
C THR A 70 -2.95 8.60 -26.83
N ARG A 71 -2.18 7.59 -27.26
CA ARG A 71 -2.55 6.70 -28.36
C ARG A 71 -2.71 5.24 -27.93
N SER A 72 -3.62 5.00 -26.99
CA SER A 72 -4.29 3.70 -26.89
C SER A 72 -5.69 3.87 -26.31
N LYS A 73 -6.61 4.40 -27.14
CA LYS A 73 -8.05 4.21 -26.92
C LYS A 73 -8.42 2.78 -27.31
N SER A 74 -7.97 1.80 -26.52
CA SER A 74 -8.56 0.47 -26.50
C SER A 74 -9.28 0.30 -25.17
N LYS A 75 -10.59 0.08 -25.24
CA LYS A 75 -11.48 -0.17 -24.11
C LYS A 75 -11.02 -1.44 -23.37
N SER A 76 -10.09 -1.34 -22.43
CA SER A 76 -9.87 -2.39 -21.43
C SER A 76 -10.59 -1.99 -20.14
N LYS A 77 -11.15 -2.97 -19.45
CA LYS A 77 -11.91 -2.84 -18.20
C LYS A 77 -11.04 -2.31 -17.02
N ASP A 78 -9.74 -2.14 -17.26
CA ASP A 78 -8.71 -1.94 -16.24
C ASP A 78 -8.42 -0.46 -15.92
N TRP A 79 -8.79 0.49 -16.79
CA TRP A 79 -8.56 1.92 -16.52
C TRP A 79 -9.49 2.48 -15.43
N ALA A 80 -10.65 1.84 -15.23
CA ALA A 80 -11.71 2.29 -14.33
C ALA A 80 -11.40 2.07 -12.83
N THR A 81 -10.34 1.32 -12.50
CA THR A 81 -9.96 0.97 -11.11
C THR A 81 -8.49 1.31 -10.80
N SER A 82 -7.98 2.39 -11.42
CA SER A 82 -6.67 2.94 -11.09
C SER A 82 -6.80 4.17 -10.20
N LEU A 83 -6.06 4.19 -9.09
CA LEU A 83 -6.00 5.34 -8.19
C LEU A 83 -5.47 6.59 -8.90
N PRO A 84 -4.46 6.51 -9.79
CA PRO A 84 -4.05 7.66 -10.61
C PRO A 84 -5.17 8.27 -11.45
N SER A 85 -6.01 7.46 -12.11
CA SER A 85 -7.17 7.97 -12.88
C SER A 85 -8.11 8.78 -11.98
N TRP A 86 -8.43 8.23 -10.81
CA TRP A 86 -9.30 8.89 -9.83
C TRP A 86 -8.70 10.18 -9.29
N ILE A 87 -7.38 10.21 -9.04
CA ILE A 87 -6.66 11.41 -8.60
C ILE A 87 -6.73 12.50 -9.67
N GLN A 88 -6.47 12.15 -10.93
CA GLN A 88 -6.49 13.08 -12.06
C GLN A 88 -7.87 13.70 -12.26
N GLU A 89 -8.93 12.89 -12.16
CA GLU A 89 -10.30 13.37 -12.24
C GLU A 89 -10.64 14.34 -11.10
N LYS A 90 -10.38 13.92 -9.86
CA LYS A 90 -10.75 14.69 -8.66
C LYS A 90 -9.90 15.95 -8.45
N PHE A 91 -8.64 15.92 -8.85
CA PHE A 91 -7.67 17.00 -8.67
C PHE A 91 -7.16 17.53 -10.01
N SER A 92 -8.05 17.62 -10.99
CA SER A 92 -7.75 18.06 -12.37
C SER A 92 -7.10 19.46 -12.47
N ASN A 93 -7.27 20.30 -11.46
CA ASN A 93 -6.65 21.62 -11.36
C ASN A 93 -5.26 21.63 -10.69
N ARG A 94 -4.72 20.47 -10.31
CA ARG A 94 -3.41 20.33 -9.66
C ARG A 94 -2.41 19.73 -10.65
N PRO A 95 -1.35 20.45 -11.06
CA PRO A 95 -0.34 19.91 -11.98
C PRO A 95 0.28 18.59 -11.48
N LEU A 96 0.54 18.48 -10.17
CA LEU A 96 1.11 17.29 -9.55
C LEU A 96 0.24 16.03 -9.75
N ALA A 97 -1.08 16.16 -9.91
CA ALA A 97 -1.98 15.04 -10.14
C ALA A 97 -1.73 14.33 -11.49
N PHE A 98 -1.02 14.97 -12.42
CA PHE A 98 -0.67 14.42 -13.73
C PHE A 98 0.81 14.07 -13.87
N ASP A 99 1.60 14.28 -12.81
CA ASP A 99 3.03 14.03 -12.83
C ASP A 99 3.33 12.55 -12.52
N VAL A 100 3.67 11.78 -13.56
CA VAL A 100 4.00 10.36 -13.43
C VAL A 100 5.29 10.14 -12.64
N GLN A 101 6.26 11.06 -12.73
CA GLN A 101 7.54 10.91 -12.03
C GLN A 101 7.31 11.02 -10.53
N GLU A 102 6.49 11.99 -10.13
CA GLU A 102 6.10 12.21 -8.73
C GLU A 102 4.83 11.45 -8.33
N GLN A 103 4.57 10.32 -9.00
CA GLN A 103 3.52 9.35 -8.65
C GLN A 103 2.13 9.99 -8.45
N PHE A 104 1.79 11.01 -9.26
CA PHE A 104 0.53 11.73 -9.19
C PHE A 104 0.29 12.42 -7.82
N GLY A 105 1.36 12.67 -7.07
CA GLY A 105 1.33 13.20 -5.72
C GLY A 105 1.16 12.15 -4.61
N LEU A 106 1.08 10.85 -4.93
CA LEU A 106 1.04 9.79 -3.93
C LEU A 106 2.38 9.68 -3.20
N VAL A 107 2.39 9.99 -1.91
CA VAL A 107 3.62 9.99 -1.11
C VAL A 107 4.12 8.56 -0.85
N HIS A 108 3.20 7.61 -0.72
CA HIS A 108 3.51 6.19 -0.57
C HIS A 108 2.44 5.33 -1.24
N ARG A 109 2.68 4.02 -1.28
CA ARG A 109 1.80 3.04 -1.92
C ARG A 109 1.28 1.99 -0.94
N LEU A 110 0.20 1.33 -1.35
CA LEU A 110 -0.30 0.07 -0.80
C LEU A 110 -0.37 -0.95 -1.94
N ASP A 111 -0.19 -2.23 -1.60
CA ASP A 111 -0.35 -3.35 -2.54
C ASP A 111 -1.78 -3.36 -3.10
N LEU A 112 -1.98 -3.98 -4.28
CA LEU A 112 -3.27 -3.99 -4.97
C LEU A 112 -4.43 -4.40 -4.07
N GLN A 113 -4.29 -5.54 -3.39
CA GLN A 113 -5.32 -6.12 -2.50
C GLN A 113 -5.28 -5.59 -1.06
N THR A 114 -4.44 -4.59 -0.78
CA THR A 114 -4.41 -3.92 0.52
C THR A 114 -5.28 -2.67 0.47
N SER A 115 -6.24 -2.57 1.37
CA SER A 115 -6.99 -1.35 1.62
C SER A 115 -6.32 -0.50 2.70
N GLY A 116 -6.65 0.79 2.77
CA GLY A 116 -6.20 1.64 3.87
C GLY A 116 -5.90 3.08 3.48
N PRO A 117 -5.43 3.87 4.45
CA PRO A 117 -5.07 5.26 4.23
C PRO A 117 -3.82 5.40 3.36
N LEU A 118 -3.84 6.38 2.47
CA LEU A 118 -2.71 6.86 1.68
C LEU A 118 -2.58 8.38 1.80
N LEU A 119 -1.34 8.87 1.87
CA LEU A 119 -1.06 10.30 1.79
C LEU A 119 -0.92 10.76 0.34
N LEU A 120 -1.64 11.83 0.01
CA LEU A 120 -1.63 12.49 -1.29
C LEU A 120 -1.24 13.96 -1.12
N ALA A 121 -0.13 14.38 -1.71
CA ALA A 121 0.25 15.78 -1.78
C ALA A 121 -0.44 16.46 -2.98
N LEU A 122 -0.80 17.74 -2.81
CA LEU A 122 -1.48 18.55 -3.82
C LEU A 122 -0.55 19.57 -4.50
N ASP A 123 0.71 19.62 -4.08
CA ASP A 123 1.77 20.47 -4.61
C ASP A 123 3.15 19.84 -4.33
N TYR A 124 4.14 20.18 -5.16
CA TYR A 124 5.49 19.60 -5.11
C TYR A 124 6.20 19.86 -3.78
N ARG A 125 6.04 21.07 -3.21
CA ARG A 125 6.69 21.41 -1.93
C ARG A 125 6.22 20.45 -0.83
N THR A 126 4.91 20.24 -0.74
CA THR A 126 4.32 19.33 0.23
C THR A 126 4.69 17.87 -0.06
N PHE A 127 4.75 17.47 -1.34
CA PHE A 127 5.16 16.12 -1.74
C PHE A 127 6.55 15.78 -1.22
N TYR A 128 7.56 16.61 -1.53
CA TYR A 128 8.94 16.36 -1.10
C TYR A 128 9.09 16.46 0.42
N ALA A 129 8.42 17.42 1.07
CA ALA A 129 8.42 17.51 2.53
C ALA A 129 7.85 16.24 3.18
N ALA A 130 6.73 15.71 2.65
CA ALA A 130 6.14 14.48 3.14
C ALA A 130 7.05 13.26 2.86
N GLN A 131 7.69 13.18 1.68
CA GLN A 131 8.65 12.11 1.39
C GLN A 131 9.82 12.07 2.38
N LEU A 132 10.33 13.24 2.79
CA LEU A 132 11.37 13.32 3.81
C LEU A 132 10.94 12.71 5.15
N GLU A 133 9.66 12.82 5.52
CA GLU A 133 9.13 12.18 6.74
C GLU A 133 9.18 10.64 6.66
N PHE A 134 8.94 10.07 5.48
CA PHE A 134 9.05 8.62 5.24
C PHE A 134 10.50 8.17 5.25
N VAL A 135 11.39 8.88 4.56
CA VAL A 135 12.83 8.59 4.51
C VAL A 135 13.44 8.68 5.91
N ALA A 136 13.06 9.70 6.69
CA ALA A 136 13.48 9.88 8.08
C ALA A 136 12.84 8.87 9.06
N ARG A 137 11.96 7.97 8.58
CA ARG A 137 11.23 6.97 9.38
C ARG A 137 10.43 7.57 10.55
N ARG A 138 9.92 8.79 10.38
CA ARG A 138 9.06 9.46 11.38
C ARG A 138 7.59 9.06 11.27
N VAL A 139 7.19 8.51 10.12
CA VAL A 139 5.84 7.98 9.89
C VAL A 139 5.72 6.58 10.48
N GLN A 140 4.77 6.41 11.40
CA GLN A 140 4.40 5.09 11.92
C GLN A 140 3.25 4.52 11.11
N LYS A 141 3.35 3.24 10.73
CA LYS A 141 2.33 2.55 9.92
C LYS A 141 1.83 1.33 10.67
N TYR A 142 0.51 1.28 10.88
CA TYR A 142 -0.18 0.18 11.54
C TYR A 142 -1.18 -0.45 10.58
N TYR A 143 -1.25 -1.77 10.60
CA TYR A 143 -2.14 -2.58 9.78
C TYR A 143 -2.89 -3.56 10.66
N THR A 144 -4.06 -3.96 10.17
CA THR A 144 -4.82 -5.07 10.72
C THR A 144 -4.96 -6.12 9.63
N CYS A 145 -4.66 -7.38 9.93
CA CYS A 145 -4.83 -8.47 8.98
C CYS A 145 -5.34 -9.74 9.67
N LEU A 146 -6.01 -10.58 8.89
CA LEU A 146 -6.34 -11.94 9.27
C LEU A 146 -5.26 -12.89 8.70
N CYS A 147 -4.63 -13.67 9.57
CA CYS A 147 -3.61 -14.65 9.20
C CYS A 147 -4.16 -16.07 9.44
N HIS A 148 -3.84 -17.01 8.55
CA HIS A 148 -4.15 -18.42 8.79
C HIS A 148 -3.33 -18.97 9.97
N GLY A 149 -3.94 -19.89 10.71
CA GLY A 149 -3.36 -20.51 11.90
C GLY A 149 -3.43 -19.64 13.15
N PHE A 150 -3.04 -20.23 14.28
CA PHE A 150 -2.91 -19.54 15.56
C PHE A 150 -1.47 -19.07 15.79
N VAL A 151 -1.26 -17.77 15.64
CA VAL A 151 -0.02 -17.12 16.07
C VAL A 151 -0.03 -17.04 17.60
N GLU A 152 1.04 -17.52 18.22
CA GLU A 152 1.15 -17.63 19.69
C GLU A 152 0.88 -16.30 20.41
N ARG A 153 -0.10 -16.30 21.33
CA ARG A 153 -0.50 -15.13 22.13
C ARG A 153 0.33 -15.00 23.40
N ARG A 154 1.51 -14.37 23.28
CA ARG A 154 2.42 -14.12 24.43
C ARG A 154 2.07 -12.87 25.26
N GLY A 155 0.95 -12.20 24.96
CA GLY A 155 0.57 -10.94 25.61
C GLY A 155 1.51 -9.76 25.32
N ARG A 156 2.38 -9.87 24.31
CA ARG A 156 3.35 -8.84 23.91
C ARG A 156 3.57 -8.85 22.41
N TRP A 157 4.12 -7.75 21.90
CA TRP A 157 4.56 -7.67 20.50
C TRP A 157 5.69 -8.69 20.22
N ARG A 158 5.64 -9.32 19.05
CA ARG A 158 6.69 -10.18 18.49
C ARG A 158 7.30 -9.49 17.28
N THR A 159 8.62 -9.38 17.25
CA THR A 159 9.34 -8.84 16.10
C THR A 159 9.69 -9.95 15.11
N LEU A 160 9.45 -9.69 13.83
CA LEU A 160 9.92 -10.44 12.67
C LEU A 160 10.94 -9.55 11.94
N ASN A 161 12.21 -9.95 11.96
CA ASN A 161 13.34 -9.17 11.46
C ASN A 161 14.13 -9.87 10.34
N GLU A 162 13.58 -10.95 9.79
CA GLU A 162 14.21 -11.70 8.71
C GLU A 162 14.34 -10.84 7.43
N PRO A 163 15.53 -10.78 6.80
CA PRO A 163 15.69 -9.99 5.57
C PRO A 163 14.86 -10.55 4.41
N LEU A 164 14.43 -9.67 3.51
CA LEU A 164 13.56 -10.02 2.40
C LEU A 164 14.25 -9.79 1.05
N ARG A 165 14.12 -10.77 0.16
CA ARG A 165 14.57 -10.70 -1.23
C ARG A 165 13.38 -10.79 -2.17
N VAL A 166 13.37 -9.94 -3.19
CA VAL A 166 12.40 -10.03 -4.29
C VAL A 166 12.85 -11.12 -5.26
N GLU A 167 12.00 -12.10 -5.49
CA GLU A 167 12.20 -13.15 -6.48
C GLU A 167 11.24 -12.97 -7.66
N ARG A 168 11.78 -13.16 -8.86
CA ARG A 168 11.03 -13.16 -10.11
C ARG A 168 11.11 -14.57 -10.69
N SER A 169 10.02 -15.32 -10.60
CA SER A 169 9.93 -16.61 -11.30
C SER A 169 9.62 -16.33 -12.78
N GLY A 170 10.22 -17.09 -13.70
CA GLY A 170 10.17 -16.85 -15.16
C GLY A 170 8.77 -16.93 -15.75
N GLY A 171 7.96 -15.89 -15.53
CA GLY A 171 6.57 -15.75 -15.99
C GLY A 171 5.57 -15.30 -14.92
N GLY A 172 5.94 -15.30 -13.63
CA GLY A 172 5.06 -14.90 -12.52
C GLY A 172 5.30 -13.47 -12.02
N PRO A 173 4.33 -12.87 -11.29
CA PRO A 173 4.55 -11.59 -10.63
C PRO A 173 5.67 -11.70 -9.58
N PRO A 174 6.40 -10.60 -9.32
CA PRO A 174 7.45 -10.60 -8.31
C PRO A 174 6.85 -10.91 -6.93
N ARG A 175 7.60 -11.67 -6.12
CA ARG A 175 7.21 -12.00 -4.74
C ARG A 175 8.38 -11.75 -3.80
N SER A 176 8.09 -11.38 -2.56
CA SER A 176 9.12 -11.29 -1.53
C SER A 176 9.18 -12.58 -0.74
N VAL A 177 10.39 -13.04 -0.46
CA VAL A 177 10.68 -14.21 0.38
C VAL A 177 11.71 -13.87 1.44
N VAL A 178 11.64 -14.57 2.57
CA VAL A 178 12.70 -14.53 3.58
C VAL A 178 13.97 -15.12 2.99
N SER A 179 15.06 -14.37 3.06
CA SER A 179 16.36 -14.79 2.55
C SER A 179 17.48 -14.07 3.29
N ALA A 180 18.49 -14.80 3.75
CA ALA A 180 19.65 -14.22 4.43
C ALA A 180 20.40 -13.19 3.55
N GLY A 181 20.35 -13.32 2.22
CA GLY A 181 20.89 -12.35 1.26
C GLY A 181 19.92 -11.23 0.88
N GLY A 182 18.80 -11.09 1.60
CA GLY A 182 17.78 -10.07 1.37
C GLY A 182 18.13 -8.72 2.00
N ARG A 183 17.26 -7.74 1.79
CA ARG A 183 17.33 -6.43 2.42
C ARG A 183 16.72 -6.48 3.82
N ALA A 184 17.30 -5.75 4.77
CA ALA A 184 16.78 -5.66 6.12
C ALA A 184 15.29 -5.23 6.11
N ALA A 185 14.48 -5.98 6.85
CA ALA A 185 13.06 -5.77 7.01
C ALA A 185 12.68 -5.98 8.47
N ARG A 186 11.81 -5.13 9.02
CA ARG A 186 11.31 -5.27 10.39
C ARG A 186 9.81 -5.02 10.47
N THR A 187 9.11 -6.02 11.00
CA THR A 187 7.67 -6.04 11.22
C THR A 187 7.41 -6.47 12.66
N ASP A 188 6.67 -5.68 13.43
CA ASP A 188 6.21 -6.10 14.76
C ASP A 188 4.75 -6.54 14.67
N ILE A 189 4.40 -7.69 15.25
CA ILE A 189 3.05 -8.25 15.23
C ILE A 189 2.52 -8.47 16.65
N PHE A 190 1.21 -8.27 16.82
CA PHE A 190 0.49 -8.55 18.06
C PHE A 190 -0.80 -9.33 17.75
N PRO A 191 -0.94 -10.59 18.19
CA PRO A 191 -2.16 -11.35 17.95
C PRO A 191 -3.28 -10.91 18.90
N ALA A 192 -4.20 -10.12 18.37
CA ALA A 192 -5.31 -9.52 19.09
C ALA A 192 -6.38 -10.56 19.46
N ALA A 193 -6.71 -11.45 18.52
CA ALA A 193 -7.70 -12.51 18.70
C ALA A 193 -7.37 -13.77 17.90
N HIS A 194 -7.89 -14.90 18.37
CA HIS A 194 -7.96 -16.16 17.63
C HIS A 194 -9.40 -16.40 17.23
N LEU A 195 -9.59 -16.80 15.98
CA LEU A 195 -10.89 -17.03 15.36
C LEU A 195 -10.88 -18.44 14.76
N SER A 196 -12.02 -19.13 14.82
CA SER A 196 -12.21 -20.39 14.12
C SER A 196 -13.42 -20.26 13.21
N ASP A 197 -13.34 -20.85 12.03
CA ASP A 197 -14.50 -20.91 11.13
C ASP A 197 -15.59 -21.78 11.76
N THR A 198 -16.82 -21.27 11.78
CA THR A 198 -17.99 -21.98 12.29
C THR A 198 -18.51 -23.04 11.31
N GLY A 199 -18.05 -23.03 10.05
CA GLY A 199 -18.50 -23.96 9.02
C GLY A 199 -17.98 -25.38 9.20
N ASP A 200 -16.66 -25.55 9.25
CA ASP A 200 -16.01 -26.87 9.37
C ASP A 200 -15.25 -27.07 10.69
N GLY A 201 -15.10 -26.02 11.51
CA GLY A 201 -14.34 -26.02 12.76
C GLY A 201 -12.84 -26.29 12.59
N SER A 202 -12.35 -26.45 11.36
CA SER A 202 -10.98 -26.91 11.05
C SER A 202 -10.06 -25.74 10.69
N SER A 203 -10.65 -24.65 10.20
CA SER A 203 -9.90 -23.46 9.81
C SER A 203 -9.70 -22.51 11.00
N HIS A 204 -8.43 -22.33 11.38
CA HIS A 204 -8.01 -21.42 12.44
C HIS A 204 -7.41 -20.15 11.85
N PHE A 205 -7.66 -19.03 12.52
CA PHE A 205 -7.15 -17.72 12.12
C PHE A 205 -6.71 -16.88 13.31
N SER A 206 -5.78 -15.97 13.06
CA SER A 206 -5.34 -14.94 13.99
C SER A 206 -5.63 -13.55 13.44
N LEU A 207 -6.37 -12.74 14.19
CA LEU A 207 -6.46 -11.31 13.94
C LEU A 207 -5.21 -10.65 14.49
N LEU A 208 -4.40 -10.06 13.62
CA LEU A 208 -3.13 -9.44 13.98
C LEU A 208 -3.22 -7.93 13.84
N GLN A 209 -2.70 -7.22 14.84
CA GLN A 209 -2.19 -5.87 14.66
C GLN A 209 -0.73 -5.97 14.19
N VAL A 210 -0.34 -5.13 13.24
CA VAL A 210 0.99 -5.16 12.63
C VAL A 210 1.54 -3.75 12.54
N GLN A 211 2.78 -3.54 12.98
CA GLN A 211 3.51 -2.29 12.82
C GLN A 211 4.66 -2.49 11.84
N LEU A 212 4.73 -1.66 10.81
CA LEU A 212 5.82 -1.66 9.84
C LEU A 212 6.86 -0.60 10.16
N HIS A 213 8.10 -1.05 10.38
CA HIS A 213 9.27 -0.18 10.59
C HIS A 213 10.09 0.03 9.31
N THR A 214 9.93 -0.87 8.35
CA THR A 214 10.48 -0.79 6.99
C THR A 214 9.36 -0.88 5.96
N GLY A 215 9.68 -0.69 4.69
CA GLY A 215 8.71 -0.83 3.59
C GLY A 215 9.31 -1.62 2.45
N ARG A 216 9.46 -2.94 2.61
CA ARG A 216 9.81 -3.84 1.50
C ARG A 216 8.54 -4.30 0.79
N MET A 217 8.66 -4.61 -0.50
CA MET A 217 7.55 -5.16 -1.30
C MET A 217 6.95 -6.37 -0.56
N HIS A 218 5.63 -6.46 -0.47
CA HIS A 218 4.94 -7.60 0.17
C HIS A 218 5.43 -7.97 1.58
N GLN A 219 6.02 -7.03 2.35
CA GLN A 219 6.75 -7.35 3.58
C GLN A 219 5.91 -8.11 4.62
N ILE A 220 4.71 -7.61 4.94
CA ILE A 220 3.82 -8.25 5.92
C ILE A 220 3.50 -9.67 5.47
N ARG A 221 3.16 -9.85 4.18
CA ARG A 221 2.80 -11.14 3.61
C ARG A 221 3.96 -12.14 3.67
N ALA A 222 5.17 -11.70 3.31
CA ALA A 222 6.36 -12.54 3.31
C ALA A 222 6.78 -12.96 4.74
N HIS A 223 6.74 -12.03 5.69
CA HIS A 223 7.05 -12.32 7.10
C HIS A 223 6.00 -13.22 7.77
N LEU A 224 4.72 -13.02 7.50
CA LEU A 224 3.67 -13.89 8.06
C LEU A 224 3.64 -15.27 7.42
N ALA A 225 4.00 -15.41 6.14
CA ALA A 225 4.07 -16.71 5.48
C ALA A 225 5.26 -17.57 5.96
N SER A 226 6.20 -17.00 6.72
CA SER A 226 7.39 -17.71 7.21
C SER A 226 7.29 -18.17 8.67
N ILE A 227 6.15 -17.99 9.35
CA ILE A 227 5.96 -18.32 10.76
C ILE A 227 4.89 -19.37 11.00
#